data_AF-A0A9D1KI02-F1
#
_entry.id   AF-A0A9D1KI02-F1
#
_cell.length_a   1.000
_cell.length_b   1.000
_cell.length_c   1.000
_cell.angle_alpha   90.00
_cell.angle_beta   90.00
_cell.angle_gamma   90.00
#
_symmetry.space_group_name_H-M   'P 1'
#
loop_
_entity.id
_entity.type
_entity.pdbx_description
1 polymer ?
#
loop_
_entity_poly.entity_id
_entity_poly.type
_entity_poly.pdbx_seq_one_letter_code
_entity_poly.pdbx_strand_id
1 'polypeptide(L)'
;PLTRGEIEMASACDRNDRYQAIRRTLDLRIIRGYRLWKTNYMGYDLMNGSSKYRGIYDEAELEAFKAYTERKLSKVERSLDRNELRKIFWQIYGNPVAARERDLE
;
A
#
# COMPACT_ATOMS: atom_id res chain seq x y z
N PRO A 1 12.14 16.21 4.40
CA PRO A 1 12.65 16.36 5.80
C PRO A 1 11.59 17.02 6.69
N LEU A 2 11.53 16.69 7.98
CA LEU A 2 10.71 17.46 8.94
C LEU A 2 11.22 18.89 9.01
N THR A 3 10.30 19.85 9.04
CA THR A 3 10.64 21.26 9.17
C THR A 3 10.84 21.61 10.64
N ARG A 4 11.59 22.70 10.91
CA ARG A 4 11.77 23.19 12.29
C ARG A 4 10.42 23.51 12.96
N GLY A 5 9.49 24.14 12.22
CA GLY A 5 8.16 24.46 12.73
C GLY A 5 7.34 23.23 13.13
N GLU A 6 7.44 22.11 12.40
CA GLU A 6 6.76 20.86 12.77
C GLU A 6 7.31 20.25 14.06
N ILE A 7 8.61 20.38 14.30
CA ILE A 7 9.25 19.91 15.53
C ILE A 7 8.85 20.80 16.72
N GLU A 8 8.77 22.12 16.50
CA GLU A 8 8.34 23.09 17.50
C GLU A 8 6.87 22.87 17.89
N MET A 9 5.97 22.69 16.92
CA MET A 9 4.56 22.38 17.19
C MET A 9 4.39 21.08 17.97
N ALA A 10 5.10 20.01 17.60
CA ALA A 10 5.06 18.75 18.34
C ALA A 10 5.66 18.89 19.76
N SER A 11 6.57 19.85 19.97
CA SER A 11 7.18 20.08 21.27
C SER A 11 6.22 20.67 22.31
N ALA A 12 5.11 21.26 21.87
CA ALA A 12 4.05 21.74 22.74
C ALA A 12 3.18 20.61 23.35
N CYS A 13 3.25 19.39 22.78
CA CYS A 13 2.57 18.22 23.30
C CYS A 13 3.38 17.54 24.43
N ASP A 14 2.71 16.69 25.21
CA ASP A 14 3.39 15.83 26.17
C ASP A 14 4.37 14.85 25.48
N ARG A 15 5.18 14.15 26.27
CA ARG A 15 6.26 13.30 25.72
C ARG A 15 5.74 12.24 24.75
N ASN A 16 4.58 11.61 25.00
CA ASN A 16 4.10 10.53 24.15
C ASN A 16 3.41 11.10 22.90
N ASP A 17 2.58 12.13 23.09
CA ASP A 17 1.83 12.79 22.04
C ASP A 17 2.75 13.49 21.02
N ARG A 18 3.90 14.00 21.48
CA ARG A 18 4.95 14.57 20.62
C ARG A 18 5.42 13.58 19.56
N TYR A 19 5.77 12.35 19.95
CA TYR A 19 6.26 11.35 19.00
C TYR A 19 5.15 10.88 18.05
N GLN A 20 3.91 10.80 18.53
CA GLN A 20 2.77 10.46 17.68
C GLN A 20 2.50 11.55 16.63
N ALA A 21 2.56 12.83 17.01
CA ALA A 21 2.38 13.94 16.08
C ALA A 21 3.45 13.96 14.98
N ILE A 22 4.72 13.75 15.36
CA ILE A 22 5.84 13.65 14.42
C ILE A 22 5.65 12.44 13.49
N ARG A 23 5.35 11.27 14.06
CA ARG A 23 5.11 10.04 13.30
C ARG A 23 3.98 10.21 12.30
N ARG A 24 2.84 10.76 12.73
CA ARG A 24 1.70 11.02 11.85
C ARG A 24 2.09 11.92 10.68
N THR A 25 2.81 13.00 10.95
CA THR A 25 3.29 13.92 9.90
C THR A 25 4.16 13.21 8.86
N LEU A 26 5.05 12.32 9.31
CA LEU A 26 5.90 11.51 8.43
C LEU A 26 5.07 10.49 7.63
N ASP A 27 4.18 9.75 8.29
CA ASP A 27 3.33 8.74 7.65
C ASP A 27 2.49 9.39 6.52
N LEU A 28 1.89 10.54 6.79
CA LEU A 28 1.14 11.31 5.79
C LEU A 28 1.99 11.70 4.58
N ARG A 29 3.21 12.18 4.80
CA ARG A 29 4.13 12.54 3.71
C ARG A 29 4.56 11.33 2.90
N ILE A 30 4.82 10.20 3.56
CA ILE A 30 5.19 8.95 2.88
C ILE A 30 4.03 8.46 2.02
N ILE A 31 2.81 8.40 2.58
CA ILE A 31 1.62 7.93 1.88
C ILE A 31 1.30 8.84 0.69
N ARG A 32 1.31 10.17 0.89
CA ARG A 32 1.01 11.16 -0.17
C ARG A 32 2.10 11.25 -1.24
N GLY A 33 3.36 11.08 -0.84
CA GLY A 33 4.52 11.10 -1.73
C GLY A 33 4.71 9.82 -2.53
N TYR A 34 4.13 8.69 -2.09
CA TYR A 34 4.24 7.42 -2.81
C TYR A 34 3.47 7.49 -4.14
N ARG A 35 4.16 7.17 -5.24
CA ARG A 35 3.53 7.09 -6.57
C ARG A 35 2.82 5.75 -6.72
N LEU A 36 1.51 5.79 -6.93
CA LEU A 36 0.70 4.62 -7.25
C LEU A 36 0.75 4.32 -8.75
N TRP A 37 1.04 3.07 -9.07
CA TRP A 37 1.05 2.50 -10.43
C TRP A 37 -0.18 1.62 -10.64
N LYS A 38 -0.48 1.28 -11.89
CA LYS A 38 -1.58 0.37 -12.24
C LYS A 38 -1.55 -0.94 -11.44
N THR A 39 -0.37 -1.50 -11.21
CA THR A 39 -0.18 -2.72 -10.40
C THR A 39 -0.62 -2.57 -8.95
N ASN A 40 -0.53 -1.37 -8.37
CA ASN A 40 -1.04 -1.12 -7.03
C ASN A 40 -2.57 -1.24 -7.00
N TYR A 41 -3.26 -0.65 -7.98
CA TYR A 41 -4.71 -0.73 -8.11
C TYR A 41 -5.20 -2.14 -8.44
N MET A 42 -4.50 -2.85 -9.34
CA MET A 42 -4.77 -4.27 -9.60
C MET A 42 -4.60 -5.12 -8.34
N GLY A 43 -3.54 -4.89 -7.56
CA GLY A 43 -3.33 -5.57 -6.28
C GLY A 43 -4.44 -5.25 -5.27
N TYR A 44 -4.92 -4.02 -5.21
CA TYR A 44 -6.02 -3.62 -4.35
C TYR A 44 -7.32 -4.34 -4.72
N ASP A 45 -7.69 -4.34 -6.00
CA ASP A 45 -8.91 -4.98 -6.47
C ASP A 45 -8.83 -6.51 -6.24
N LEU A 46 -7.68 -7.12 -6.53
CA LEU A 46 -7.48 -8.57 -6.30
C LEU A 46 -7.53 -8.97 -4.82
N MET A 47 -6.88 -8.22 -3.92
CA MET A 47 -6.86 -8.58 -2.50
C MET A 47 -8.23 -8.42 -1.82
N ASN A 48 -9.09 -7.54 -2.34
CA ASN A 48 -10.44 -7.29 -1.83
C ASN A 48 -11.53 -8.01 -2.62
N GLY A 49 -11.19 -8.73 -3.70
CA GLY A 49 -12.18 -9.34 -4.59
C GLY A 49 -13.12 -8.32 -5.23
N SER A 50 -12.61 -7.11 -5.53
CA SER A 50 -13.39 -5.99 -6.05
C SER A 50 -12.96 -5.61 -7.47
N SER A 51 -13.68 -4.66 -8.06
CA SER A 51 -13.39 -4.09 -9.38
C SER A 51 -13.41 -2.56 -9.34
N LYS A 52 -13.09 -1.97 -8.17
CA LYS A 52 -13.25 -0.55 -7.87
C LYS A 52 -12.42 0.32 -8.80
N TYR A 53 -11.25 -0.17 -9.24
CA TYR A 53 -10.29 0.58 -10.03
C TYR A 53 -10.15 0.11 -11.47
N ARG A 54 -11.13 -0.63 -12.01
CA ARG A 54 -11.12 -1.10 -13.41
C ARG A 54 -11.07 0.00 -14.47
N GLY A 55 -11.31 1.27 -14.10
CA GLY A 55 -11.07 2.40 -15.00
C GLY A 55 -9.59 2.78 -15.19
N ILE A 56 -8.68 2.22 -14.37
CA ILE A 56 -7.24 2.58 -14.34
C ILE A 56 -6.39 1.58 -15.14
N TYR A 57 -6.88 0.36 -15.33
CA TYR A 57 -6.18 -0.72 -16.02
C TYR A 57 -7.16 -1.57 -16.83
N ASP A 58 -6.67 -2.23 -17.88
CA ASP A 58 -7.48 -3.14 -18.69
C ASP A 58 -7.35 -4.62 -18.28
N GLU A 59 -8.12 -5.50 -18.92
CA GLU A 59 -8.10 -6.93 -18.63
C GLU A 59 -6.75 -7.58 -18.98
N ALA A 60 -6.11 -7.15 -20.06
CA ALA A 60 -4.83 -7.72 -20.48
C ALA A 60 -3.72 -7.38 -19.47
N GLU A 61 -3.73 -6.16 -18.93
CA GLU A 61 -2.85 -5.74 -17.84
C GLU A 61 -3.10 -6.55 -16.56
N LEU A 62 -4.37 -6.81 -16.22
CA LEU A 62 -4.73 -7.61 -15.04
C LEU A 62 -4.25 -9.06 -15.17
N GLU A 63 -4.50 -9.70 -16.31
CA GLU A 63 -4.06 -11.07 -16.55
C GLU A 63 -2.53 -11.18 -16.58
N ALA A 64 -1.84 -10.19 -17.16
CA ALA A 64 -0.38 -10.12 -17.09
C ALA A 64 0.13 -10.00 -15.65
N PHE A 65 -0.56 -9.24 -14.78
CA PHE A 65 -0.21 -9.11 -13.38
C PHE A 65 -0.47 -10.38 -12.56
N LYS A 66 -1.57 -11.10 -12.84
CA LYS A 66 -1.84 -12.42 -12.25
C LYS A 66 -0.78 -13.45 -12.66
N ALA A 67 -0.45 -13.52 -13.96
CA ALA A 67 0.61 -14.39 -14.45
C ALA A 67 1.98 -14.06 -13.82
N TYR A 68 2.27 -12.77 -13.67
CA TYR A 68 3.46 -12.31 -12.95
C TYR A 68 3.49 -12.79 -11.50
N THR A 69 2.36 -12.73 -10.80
CA THR A 69 2.20 -13.24 -9.42
C THR A 69 2.54 -14.74 -9.38
N GLU A 70 1.94 -15.56 -10.25
CA GLU A 70 2.22 -17.00 -10.28
C GLU A 70 3.69 -17.31 -10.54
N ARG A 71 4.33 -16.58 -11.47
CA ARG A 71 5.76 -16.71 -11.77
C ARG A 71 6.66 -16.33 -10.60
N LYS A 72 6.25 -15.39 -9.76
CA LYS A 72 7.00 -15.04 -8.53
C LYS A 72 6.81 -16.11 -7.48
N LEU A 73 5.58 -16.55 -7.27
CA LEU A 73 5.27 -17.58 -6.29
C LEU A 73 5.84 -18.94 -6.68
N SER A 74 6.06 -19.25 -7.96
CA SER A 74 6.70 -20.50 -8.39
C SER A 74 8.15 -20.66 -7.88
N LYS A 75 8.77 -19.59 -7.38
CA LYS A 75 10.11 -19.59 -6.77
C LYS A 75 10.09 -19.82 -5.25
N VAL A 76 8.89 -19.91 -4.66
CA VAL A 76 8.67 -20.13 -3.24
C VAL A 76 8.36 -21.61 -3.01
N GLU A 77 8.59 -22.10 -1.79
CA GLU A 77 8.36 -23.50 -1.42
C GLU A 77 6.95 -23.98 -1.75
N ARG A 78 6.85 -25.16 -2.38
CA ARG A 78 5.58 -25.69 -2.92
C ARG A 78 4.65 -26.27 -1.86
N SER A 79 5.18 -26.56 -0.67
CA SER A 79 4.43 -27.06 0.49
C SER A 79 3.51 -25.99 1.11
N LEU A 80 3.79 -24.71 0.85
CA LEU A 80 3.04 -23.59 1.39
C LEU A 80 1.70 -23.37 0.65
N ASP A 81 0.71 -22.86 1.38
CA ASP A 81 -0.61 -22.53 0.82
C ASP A 81 -0.49 -21.45 -0.26
N ARG A 82 -0.74 -21.86 -1.50
CA ARG A 82 -0.67 -21.00 -2.68
C ARG A 82 -1.69 -19.88 -2.68
N ASN A 83 -2.87 -20.11 -2.12
CA ASN A 83 -3.92 -19.10 -2.07
C ASN A 83 -3.57 -18.00 -1.07
N GLU A 84 -3.02 -18.38 0.08
CA GLU A 84 -2.55 -17.41 1.07
C GLU A 84 -1.36 -16.58 0.53
N LEU A 85 -0.42 -17.23 -0.14
CA LEU A 85 0.70 -16.54 -0.79
C LEU A 85 0.24 -15.53 -1.86
N ARG A 86 -0.82 -15.83 -2.63
CA ARG A 86 -1.41 -14.86 -3.58
C ARG A 86 -1.94 -13.64 -2.87
N LYS A 87 -2.71 -13.82 -1.79
CA LYS A 87 -3.26 -12.72 -1.00
C LYS A 87 -2.14 -11.83 -0.45
N ILE A 88 -1.11 -12.42 0.16
CA ILE A 88 0.06 -11.69 0.66
C ILE A 88 0.75 -10.93 -0.48
N PHE A 89 0.94 -11.57 -1.63
CA PHE A 89 1.58 -10.94 -2.79
C PHE A 89 0.79 -9.73 -3.29
N TRP A 90 -0.53 -9.86 -3.42
CA TRP A 90 -1.38 -8.74 -3.83
C TRP A 90 -1.42 -7.63 -2.79
N GLN A 91 -1.41 -7.95 -1.49
CA GLN A 91 -1.31 -6.97 -0.41
C GLN A 91 -0.04 -6.11 -0.49
N ILE A 92 1.11 -6.66 -0.92
CA ILE A 92 2.34 -5.88 -1.16
C ILE A 92 2.08 -4.72 -2.13
N TYR A 93 1.24 -4.93 -3.15
CA TYR A 93 0.90 -3.92 -4.15
C TYR A 93 -0.34 -3.10 -3.78
N GLY A 94 -1.36 -3.71 -3.17
CA GLY A 94 -2.65 -3.09 -2.87
C GLY A 94 -2.67 -2.23 -1.60
N ASN A 95 -1.86 -2.56 -0.60
CA ASN A 95 -1.82 -1.81 0.67
C ASN A 95 -1.47 -0.32 0.49
N PRO A 96 -0.56 0.08 -0.42
CA PRO A 96 -0.36 1.49 -0.75
C PRO A 96 -1.63 2.25 -1.17
N VAL A 97 -2.53 1.61 -1.92
CA VAL A 97 -3.82 2.21 -2.30
C VAL A 97 -4.72 2.32 -1.07
N ALA A 98 -4.83 1.26 -0.28
CA ALA A 98 -5.63 1.27 0.95
C ALA A 98 -5.12 2.31 1.97
N ALA A 99 -3.81 2.52 2.06
CA ALA A 99 -3.22 3.56 2.89
C ALA A 99 -3.55 4.96 2.36
N ARG A 100 -3.59 5.15 1.04
CA ARG A 100 -4.02 6.41 0.42
C ARG A 100 -5.50 6.69 0.64
N GLU A 101 -6.36 5.68 0.58
CA GLU A 101 -7.79 5.84 0.86
C GLU A 101 -8.03 6.27 2.31
N ARG A 102 -7.39 5.60 3.28
CA ARG A 102 -7.50 5.96 4.70
C ARG A 102 -6.94 7.34 5.06
N ASP A 103 -6.05 7.91 4.24
CA ASP A 103 -5.55 9.28 4.41
C ASP A 103 -6.56 10.32 3.87
N LEU A 104 -7.44 9.92 2.95
CA LEU A 104 -8.45 10.81 2.35
C LEU A 104 -9.78 10.83 3.13
N GLU A 105 -9.96 9.90 4.07
CA GLU A 105 -11.07 9.83 5.03
C GLU A 105 -10.81 10.69 6.28
#